data_AF-A0A3B0SBS2-F1
#
_entry.id   AF-A0A3B0SBS2-F1
#
_cell.length_a   1.000
_cell.length_b   1.000
_cell.length_c   1.000
_cell.angle_alpha   90.00
_cell.angle_beta   90.00
_cell.angle_gamma   90.00
#
_symmetry.space_group_name_H-M   'P 1'
#
loop_
_entity.id
_entity.type
_entity.pdbx_description
1 polymer ?
#
loop_
_entity_poly.entity_id
_entity_poly.type
_entity_poly.pdbx_seq_one_letter_code
_entity_poly.pdbx_strand_id
1 'polypeptide(L)' 'VDQPAHLVVFDPVAAWTPETTRSRSRNTPYLGTQRTGRVRTTILSGRITYEAGS' A
#
# COMPACT_ATOMS: atom_id res chain seq x y z
N VAL A 1 -13.22 -2.31 -20.66
CA VAL A 1 -12.06 -2.10 -21.57
C VAL A 1 -12.20 -0.66 -22.05
N ASP A 2 -11.13 0.14 -22.11
CA ASP A 2 -11.12 1.62 -22.36
C ASP A 2 -11.01 2.54 -21.12
N GLN A 3 -10.94 1.99 -19.90
CA GLN A 3 -10.54 2.77 -18.73
C GLN A 3 -9.02 2.63 -18.50
N PRO A 4 -8.33 3.70 -18.04
CA PRO A 4 -6.94 3.58 -17.67
C PRO A 4 -6.75 2.52 -16.59
N ALA A 5 -5.64 1.77 -16.66
CA ALA A 5 -5.35 0.70 -15.71
C ALA A 5 -4.91 1.26 -14.35
N HIS A 6 -5.90 1.67 -13.55
CA HIS A 6 -5.77 2.06 -12.14
C HIS A 6 -6.10 0.87 -11.26
N LEU A 7 -5.09 0.22 -10.70
CA LEU A 7 -5.24 -1.01 -9.93
C LEU A 7 -4.44 -0.97 -8.64
N VAL A 8 -4.93 -1.72 -7.65
CA VAL A 8 -4.24 -1.98 -6.39
C VAL A 8 -4.25 -3.49 -6.17
N VAL A 9 -3.08 -4.09 -5.95
CA VAL A 9 -2.95 -5.47 -5.49
C VAL A 9 -2.97 -5.44 -3.97
N PHE A 10 -4.03 -5.98 -3.38
CA PHE A 10 -4.25 -6.02 -1.94
C PHE A 10 -4.25 -7.46 -1.45
N ASP A 11 -3.41 -7.76 -0.46
CA ASP A 11 -3.37 -9.05 0.23
C ASP A 11 -4.23 -8.93 1.51
N PRO A 12 -5.44 -9.52 1.54
CA PRO A 12 -6.38 -9.33 2.65
C PRO A 12 -5.98 -10.06 3.93
N VAL A 13 -5.13 -11.08 3.84
CA VAL A 13 -4.75 -11.94 4.97
C VAL A 13 -3.36 -11.62 5.52
N ALA A 14 -2.58 -10.77 4.85
CA ALA A 14 -1.28 -10.33 5.35
C ALA A 14 -1.38 -9.63 6.70
N ALA A 15 -0.72 -10.19 7.73
CA ALA A 15 -0.49 -9.54 9.00
C ALA A 15 0.85 -8.76 8.97
N TRP A 16 0.83 -7.49 9.37
CA TRP A 16 2.02 -6.64 9.41
C TRP A 16 1.85 -5.46 10.38
N THR A 17 2.96 -4.88 10.82
CA THR A 17 2.98 -3.69 11.67
C THR A 17 3.56 -2.52 10.88
N PRO A 18 2.82 -1.41 10.69
CA PRO A 18 3.36 -0.21 10.06
C PRO A 18 4.38 0.47 10.98
N GLU A 19 5.63 0.60 10.53
CA GLU A 19 6.70 1.22 11.33
C GLU A 19 7.05 2.64 10.87
N THR A 20 6.82 2.95 9.59
CA THR A 20 7.14 4.25 9.00
C THR A 20 6.07 4.68 7.99
N THR A 21 6.05 5.97 7.66
CA THR A 21 5.22 6.54 6.59
C THR A 21 6.11 7.10 5.49
N ARG A 22 5.62 7.04 4.24
CA ARG A 22 6.28 7.72 3.10
C ARG A 22 5.97 9.22 3.06
N SER A 23 4.87 9.66 3.66
CA SER A 23 4.52 11.08 3.76
C SER A 23 5.42 11.81 4.76
N ARG A 24 5.57 13.13 4.60
CA ARG A 24 6.38 13.96 5.51
C ARG A 24 5.79 14.02 6.93
N SER A 25 4.48 13.88 7.08
CA SER A 25 3.81 13.87 8.37
C SER A 25 3.84 12.47 8.98
N ARG A 26 4.10 12.41 10.28
CA ARG A 26 4.01 11.20 11.11
C ARG A 26 2.82 11.22 12.06
N ASN A 27 1.91 12.17 11.91
CA ASN A 27 0.72 12.29 12.76
C ASN A 27 -0.33 11.23 12.37
N THR A 28 -0.13 10.00 12.83
CA THR A 28 -1.02 8.88 12.58
C THR A 28 -1.09 7.96 13.79
N PRO A 29 -2.29 7.50 14.19
CA PRO A 29 -2.45 6.55 15.28
C PRO A 29 -2.15 5.10 14.86
N TYR A 30 -1.81 4.85 13.59
CA TYR A 30 -1.72 3.50 13.03
C TYR A 30 -0.31 2.89 13.10
N LEU A 31 0.72 3.67 13.44
CA LEU A 31 2.08 3.15 13.58
C LEU A 31 2.21 2.25 14.81
N GLY A 32 3.08 1.24 14.72
CA GLY A 32 3.44 0.37 15.85
C GLY A 32 2.36 -0.64 16.27
N THR A 33 1.19 -0.67 15.61
CA THR A 33 0.14 -1.65 15.91
C THR A 33 -0.07 -2.60 14.74
N GLN A 34 -0.15 -3.90 15.01
CA GLN A 34 -0.39 -4.92 14.00
C GLN A 34 -1.74 -4.72 13.29
N ARG A 35 -1.75 -4.93 11.98
CA ARG A 35 -2.93 -4.86 11.10
C ARG A 35 -2.97 -6.05 10.16
N THR A 36 -4.18 -6.36 9.71
CA THR A 36 -4.44 -7.33 8.64
C THR A 36 -4.80 -6.59 7.37
N GLY A 37 -4.34 -7.09 6.23
CA GLY A 37 -4.54 -6.42 4.96
C GLY A 37 -3.35 -5.53 4.60
N ARG A 38 -2.69 -5.80 3.48
CA ARG A 38 -1.54 -5.03 3.01
C ARG A 38 -1.60 -4.79 1.52
N VAL A 39 -1.40 -3.54 1.10
CA VAL A 39 -1.15 -3.22 -0.31
C VAL A 39 0.21 -3.78 -0.71
N ARG A 40 0.23 -4.59 -1.76
CA ARG A 40 1.46 -5.15 -2.36
C ARG A 40 1.95 -4.28 -3.51
N THR A 41 1.04 -3.77 -4.34
CA THR A 41 1.40 -3.01 -5.54
C THR A 41 0.32 -1.96 -5.86
N THR A 42 0.73 -0.78 -6.31
CA THR A 42 -0.16 0.23 -6.91
C THR A 42 0.24 0.47 -8.36
N ILE A 43 -0.75 0.42 -9.25
CA ILE A 43 -0.58 0.61 -10.70
C ILE A 43 -1.42 1.82 -11.11
N LEU A 44 -0.75 2.82 -11.69
CA LEU A 44 -1.37 4.04 -12.20
C LEU A 44 -1.22 4.08 -13.72
N SER A 45 -2.35 3.97 -14.44
CA SER A 45 -2.37 3.96 -15.90
C SER A 45 -1.40 2.93 -16.51
N GLY A 46 -1.32 1.75 -15.90
CA GLY A 46 -0.43 0.66 -16.33
C GLY A 46 1.02 0.74 -15.82
N ARG A 47 1.41 1.83 -15.13
CA ARG A 47 2.75 1.96 -14.53
C ARG A 47 2.73 1.59 -13.05
N ILE A 48 3.66 0.73 -12.62
CA ILE A 48 3.89 0.44 -11.20
C ILE A 48 4.43 1.72 -10.54
N THR A 49 3.70 2.23 -9.55
CA THR A 49 4.09 3.43 -8.77
C THR A 49 4.42 3.11 -7.33
N TYR A 50 4.06 1.91 -6.86
CA TYR A 50 4.43 1.38 -5.57
C TYR A 50 4.56 -0.14 -5.66
N GLU A 51 5.60 -0.68 -5.04
CA GLU A 51 5.80 -2.10 -4.83
C GLU A 51 6.32 -2.33 -3.40
N ALA A 52 5.72 -3.28 -2.69
CA ALA A 52 6.11 -3.60 -1.33
C ALA A 52 7.39 -4.45 -1.33
N GLY A 53 8.48 -3.89 -0.79
CA GLY A 53 9.76 -4.59 -0.67
C GLY A 53 10.77 -4.28 -1.78
N SER A 54 10.41 -3.43 -2.75
CA SER A 54 11.34 -2.85 -3.74
C SER A 54 12.20 -1.75 -3.14
#